data_AF-A0A3L7RG27-F1
#
_entry.id   AF-A0A3L7RG27-F1
#
_cell.length_a   1.000
_cell.length_b   1.000
_cell.length_c   1.000
_cell.angle_alpha   90.00
_cell.angle_beta   90.00
_cell.angle_gamma   90.00
#
_symmetry.space_group_name_H-M   'P 1'
#
loop_
_entity.id
_entity.type
_entity.pdbx_description
1 polymer ?
#
loop_
_entity_poly.entity_id
_entity_poly.type
_entity_poly.pdbx_seq_one_letter_code
_entity_poly.pdbx_strand_id
1 'polypeptide(L)'
;MPGRHTMIRLTAFLGFALVGIWCLQSWSVQKPVSVSEFAMHASDHQPPLMNRCASCHQDVCEEFKDAPHTQTLIEASDPLVLSRFAGRSFQIAKDGPVVSFEERDKQLWMTSNAYPESMRIEWMFGSGQHAMTPVSLFTNPDGSTELIEGSVSWFPPNVLGATPGADLTGSPGIRSLGGPIDHARTMECFGCHVTQLPHDGGRIRQQDIIKGVSCDRCHPGGEKHIAAMEQGEELSIEKWSELSPLESINRCGECHRRADQLTASELSPERPVLVRFAPVGMAMSACFLKQDSVPEGPHSFRMDCLTCHDPHKPAEKSKEFYIEKCLQCHGPEKHQVSECTSAITSRECLECHMPTVSLTDNLKLTDHWIRIRTSSDLPAASELAPNPKP
;
A
#
# COMPACT_ATOMS: atom_id res chain seq x y z
N MET A 1 -11.18 -86.41 46.22
CA MET A 1 -11.23 -85.49 47.37
C MET A 1 -9.85 -84.90 47.57
N PRO A 2 -9.71 -83.62 47.96
CA PRO A 2 -10.37 -82.38 47.52
C PRO A 2 -9.36 -81.53 46.70
N GLY A 3 -9.63 -80.37 46.11
CA GLY A 3 -10.75 -79.45 46.16
C GLY A 3 -10.55 -78.33 45.12
N ARG A 4 -11.66 -77.69 44.78
CA ARG A 4 -11.87 -76.62 43.78
C ARG A 4 -10.93 -75.42 43.95
N HIS A 5 -10.68 -74.68 42.85
CA HIS A 5 -11.24 -73.33 42.65
C HIS A 5 -11.06 -72.86 41.20
N THR A 6 -12.18 -72.51 40.59
CA THR A 6 -12.36 -71.89 39.28
C THR A 6 -11.98 -70.41 39.34
N MET A 7 -11.27 -69.87 38.33
CA MET A 7 -11.58 -68.54 37.78
C MET A 7 -11.03 -68.39 36.35
N ILE A 8 -11.96 -68.00 35.48
CA ILE A 8 -11.81 -67.57 34.10
C ILE A 8 -11.16 -66.17 34.09
N ARG A 9 -10.25 -65.88 33.13
CA ARG A 9 -10.18 -64.55 32.47
C ARG A 9 -9.31 -64.51 31.21
N LEU A 10 -10.02 -64.25 30.10
CA LEU A 10 -9.70 -63.47 28.91
C LEU A 10 -8.33 -63.61 28.21
N THR A 11 -8.42 -64.18 27.01
CA THR A 11 -7.64 -63.79 25.83
C THR A 11 -7.85 -62.31 25.46
N ALA A 12 -6.77 -61.67 25.02
CA ALA A 12 -6.64 -60.98 23.72
C ALA A 12 -5.98 -59.58 23.74
N PHE A 13 -5.22 -59.33 22.67
CA PHE A 13 -4.75 -58.06 22.12
C PHE A 13 -3.62 -57.30 22.83
N LEU A 14 -2.38 -57.67 22.48
CA LEU A 14 -1.23 -56.78 22.51
C LEU A 14 -0.60 -56.77 21.12
N GLY A 15 -1.06 -55.85 20.28
CA GLY A 15 -0.56 -55.72 18.91
C GLY A 15 -1.32 -54.71 18.08
N PHE A 16 -1.46 -53.46 18.54
CA PHE A 16 -1.81 -52.30 17.69
C PHE A 16 -1.60 -50.97 18.45
N ALA A 17 -0.35 -50.70 18.88
CA ALA A 17 -0.01 -49.44 19.54
C ALA A 17 1.25 -48.75 18.99
N LEU A 18 1.72 -49.14 17.79
CA LEU A 18 2.94 -48.56 17.20
C LEU A 18 2.76 -47.92 15.81
N VAL A 19 1.52 -47.79 15.30
CA VAL A 19 1.25 -47.12 14.01
C VAL A 19 0.59 -45.73 14.18
N GLY A 20 0.17 -45.37 15.39
CA GLY A 20 -0.55 -44.10 15.66
C GLY A 20 0.32 -42.87 15.93
N ILE A 21 1.65 -43.02 16.05
CA ILE A 21 2.54 -41.92 16.48
C ILE A 21 3.31 -41.29 15.29
N TRP A 22 3.30 -41.92 14.11
CA TRP A 22 4.05 -41.44 12.94
C TRP A 22 3.23 -40.62 11.92
N CYS A 23 1.93 -40.40 12.15
CA CYS A 23 1.07 -39.61 11.24
C CYS A 23 0.62 -38.25 11.81
N LEU A 24 1.19 -37.78 12.92
CA LEU A 24 0.84 -36.47 13.52
C LEU A 24 1.92 -35.38 13.36
N GLN A 25 2.97 -35.62 12.57
CA GLN A 25 4.09 -34.68 12.39
C GLN A 25 4.23 -34.04 11.00
N SER A 26 3.31 -34.27 10.06
CA SER A 26 3.39 -33.71 8.70
C SER A 26 2.41 -32.57 8.40
N TRP A 27 1.62 -32.10 9.37
CA TRP A 27 0.94 -30.81 9.26
C TRP A 27 1.74 -29.75 10.01
N SER A 28 2.96 -29.51 9.52
CA SER A 28 3.59 -28.21 9.72
C SER A 28 2.75 -27.20 8.95
N VAL A 29 1.82 -26.53 9.63
CA VAL A 29 1.37 -25.20 9.21
C VAL A 29 2.65 -24.44 8.96
N GLN A 30 2.93 -24.10 7.69
CA GLN A 30 4.00 -23.18 7.37
C GLN A 30 3.79 -21.98 8.28
N LYS A 31 4.70 -21.78 9.23
CA LYS A 31 4.69 -20.55 10.03
C LYS A 31 4.69 -19.44 8.99
N PRO A 32 3.77 -18.47 9.05
CA PRO A 32 3.89 -17.30 8.20
C PRO A 32 5.30 -16.77 8.44
N VAL A 33 6.10 -16.71 7.37
CA VAL A 33 7.40 -16.06 7.41
C VAL A 33 7.13 -14.67 7.93
N SER A 34 7.51 -14.40 9.17
CA SER A 34 7.31 -13.08 9.76
C SER A 34 8.21 -12.12 8.99
N VAL A 35 7.62 -11.39 8.05
CA VAL A 35 8.31 -10.35 7.28
C VAL A 35 8.51 -9.15 8.20
N SER A 36 9.43 -9.29 9.16
CA SER A 36 9.87 -8.23 10.07
C SER A 36 11.32 -7.81 9.81
N GLU A 37 12.11 -8.59 9.07
CA GLU A 37 13.46 -8.18 8.63
C GLU A 37 13.44 -7.16 7.47
N PHE A 38 12.27 -6.92 6.86
CA PHE A 38 12.10 -5.97 5.77
C PHE A 38 11.13 -4.83 6.09
N ALA A 39 10.87 -4.57 7.37
CA ALA A 39 10.51 -3.21 7.77
C ALA A 39 11.73 -2.35 7.42
N MET A 40 11.84 -1.90 6.18
CA MET A 40 12.76 -0.85 5.79
C MET A 40 12.24 0.41 6.46
N HIS A 41 12.48 0.50 7.76
CA HIS A 41 12.68 1.76 8.46
C HIS A 41 13.46 2.63 7.50
N ALA A 42 12.95 3.83 7.25
CA ALA A 42 13.67 4.82 6.45
C ALA A 42 15.10 4.83 6.97
N SER A 43 16.05 4.40 6.12
CA SER A 43 17.40 4.09 6.57
C SER A 43 17.99 5.35 7.18
N ASP A 44 18.63 5.26 8.35
CA ASP A 44 19.43 6.37 8.86
C ASP A 44 20.64 6.65 7.95
N HIS A 45 20.99 5.71 7.06
CA HIS A 45 22.08 5.87 6.10
C HIS A 45 21.60 6.61 4.85
N GLN A 46 22.43 7.53 4.40
CA GLN A 46 22.16 8.30 3.18
C GLN A 46 22.24 7.36 1.96
N PRO A 47 21.14 7.18 1.20
CA PRO A 47 21.13 6.41 -0.04
C PRO A 47 21.95 7.13 -1.13
N PRO A 48 22.34 6.42 -2.21
CA PRO A 48 22.98 7.07 -3.33
C PRO A 48 22.01 8.07 -3.96
N LEU A 49 22.52 9.25 -4.30
CA LEU A 49 21.76 10.22 -5.08
C LEU A 49 21.46 9.63 -6.48
N MET A 50 20.28 9.95 -7.02
CA MET A 50 19.80 9.42 -8.31
C MET A 50 20.78 9.66 -9.47
N ASN A 51 21.57 10.74 -9.42
CA ASN A 51 22.59 11.02 -10.44
C ASN A 51 23.73 9.98 -10.49
N ARG A 52 24.04 9.31 -9.38
CA ARG A 52 25.00 8.19 -9.37
C ARG A 52 24.45 7.01 -10.15
N CYS A 53 23.18 6.68 -9.96
CA CYS A 53 22.48 5.65 -10.74
C CYS A 53 22.46 6.01 -12.23
N ALA A 54 22.15 7.27 -12.56
CA ALA A 54 22.03 7.76 -13.93
C ALA A 54 23.34 7.71 -14.74
N SER A 55 24.51 7.65 -14.07
CA SER A 55 25.80 7.53 -14.75
C SER A 55 25.97 6.21 -15.53
N CYS A 56 25.28 5.15 -15.10
CA CYS A 56 25.26 3.84 -15.77
C CYS A 56 23.86 3.45 -16.29
N HIS A 57 22.80 3.99 -15.68
CA HIS A 57 21.40 3.63 -15.95
C HIS A 57 20.59 4.86 -16.36
N GLN A 58 21.11 5.62 -17.33
CA GLN A 58 20.52 6.89 -17.76
C GLN A 58 19.05 6.76 -18.17
N ASP A 59 18.73 5.82 -19.05
CA ASP A 59 17.38 5.68 -19.64
C ASP A 59 16.29 5.47 -18.57
N VAL A 60 16.48 4.52 -17.67
CA VAL A 60 15.51 4.26 -16.59
C VAL A 60 15.42 5.40 -15.59
N CYS A 61 16.54 6.10 -15.32
CA CYS A 61 16.53 7.27 -14.45
C CYS A 61 15.77 8.45 -15.09
N GLU A 62 15.90 8.62 -16.41
CA GLU A 62 15.17 9.64 -17.15
C GLU A 62 13.66 9.38 -17.20
N GLU A 63 13.24 8.11 -17.26
CA GLU A 63 11.84 7.73 -17.18
C GLU A 63 11.29 7.88 -15.75
N PHE A 64 12.08 7.49 -14.75
CA PHE A 64 11.65 7.46 -13.35
C PHE A 64 11.45 8.83 -12.71
N LYS A 65 12.15 9.87 -13.20
CA LYS A 65 12.01 11.23 -12.66
C LYS A 65 10.56 11.74 -12.67
N ASP A 66 9.75 11.27 -13.62
CA ASP A 66 8.36 11.66 -13.80
C ASP A 66 7.38 10.67 -13.14
N ALA A 67 7.89 9.59 -12.54
CA ALA A 67 7.07 8.60 -11.85
C ALA A 67 6.44 9.22 -10.58
N PRO A 68 5.16 8.94 -10.29
CA PRO A 68 4.50 9.44 -9.07
C PRO A 68 5.20 9.04 -7.76
N HIS A 69 5.99 7.96 -7.76
CA HIS A 69 6.81 7.53 -6.63
C HIS A 69 7.80 8.62 -6.16
N THR A 70 8.35 9.42 -7.07
CA THR A 70 9.30 10.48 -6.71
C THR A 70 8.63 11.70 -6.05
N GLN A 71 7.30 11.79 -6.12
CA GLN A 71 6.51 12.94 -5.67
C GLN A 71 5.59 12.59 -4.49
N THR A 72 5.86 11.52 -3.75
CA THR A 72 5.00 11.13 -2.61
C THR A 72 5.08 12.11 -1.44
N LEU A 73 6.18 12.86 -1.29
CA LEU A 73 6.31 13.98 -0.35
C LEU A 73 6.72 15.26 -1.10
N ILE A 74 5.95 16.32 -0.94
CA ILE A 74 6.21 17.62 -1.57
C ILE A 74 6.23 18.71 -0.49
N GLU A 75 7.12 19.69 -0.62
CA GLU A 75 7.11 20.86 0.25
C GLU A 75 5.85 21.69 0.00
N ALA A 76 5.21 22.17 1.08
CA ALA A 76 3.99 22.95 0.93
C ALA A 76 4.21 24.33 0.29
N SER A 77 5.46 24.83 0.28
CA SER A 77 5.88 26.03 -0.44
C SER A 77 6.14 25.81 -1.93
N ASP A 78 6.02 24.57 -2.44
CA ASP A 78 6.12 24.31 -3.87
C ASP A 78 5.05 25.12 -4.64
N PRO A 79 5.41 25.82 -5.73
CA PRO A 79 4.45 26.62 -6.50
C PRO A 79 3.22 25.85 -6.98
N LEU A 80 3.36 24.56 -7.30
CA LEU A 80 2.24 23.70 -7.66
C LEU A 80 1.27 23.54 -6.49
N VAL A 81 1.79 23.31 -5.28
CA VAL A 81 0.97 23.18 -4.07
C VAL A 81 0.29 24.50 -3.76
N LEU A 82 1.01 25.62 -3.76
CA LEU A 82 0.43 26.95 -3.53
C LEU A 82 -0.70 27.24 -4.53
N SER A 83 -0.50 26.94 -5.82
CA SER A 83 -1.53 27.12 -6.85
C SER A 83 -2.78 26.27 -6.65
N ARG A 84 -2.65 25.12 -5.97
CA ARG A 84 -3.74 24.18 -5.72
C ARG A 84 -4.56 24.54 -4.47
N PHE A 85 -3.94 25.18 -3.47
CA PHE A 85 -4.55 25.41 -2.17
C PHE A 85 -4.80 26.89 -1.85
N ALA A 86 -3.83 27.78 -2.08
CA ALA A 86 -3.89 29.15 -1.58
C ALA A 86 -5.11 29.93 -2.12
N GLY A 87 -5.77 30.66 -1.23
CA GLY A 87 -6.97 31.45 -1.55
C GLY A 87 -8.26 30.62 -1.65
N ARG A 88 -8.21 29.33 -1.33
CA ARG A 88 -9.36 28.42 -1.38
C ARG A 88 -9.83 28.03 0.02
N SER A 89 -11.07 27.58 0.10
CA SER A 89 -11.67 27.06 1.32
C SER A 89 -12.59 25.89 1.04
N PHE A 90 -12.89 25.12 2.08
CA PHE A 90 -13.79 23.99 2.04
C PHE A 90 -14.60 23.92 3.34
N GLN A 91 -15.90 23.70 3.23
CA GLN A 91 -16.77 23.48 4.38
C GLN A 91 -16.88 21.98 4.68
N ILE A 92 -16.45 21.57 5.87
CA ILE A 92 -16.56 20.18 6.31
C ILE A 92 -18.02 19.90 6.65
N ALA A 93 -18.66 19.00 5.89
CA ALA A 93 -20.07 18.64 6.01
C ALA A 93 -21.03 19.85 5.92
N LYS A 94 -22.34 19.56 5.96
CA LYS A 94 -23.35 20.61 6.01
C LYS A 94 -23.31 21.26 7.39
N ASP A 95 -23.07 22.56 7.44
CA ASP A 95 -23.01 23.39 8.66
C ASP A 95 -21.76 23.19 9.57
N GLY A 96 -20.77 22.40 9.14
CA GLY A 96 -19.52 22.25 9.90
C GLY A 96 -18.49 23.35 9.63
N PRO A 97 -17.28 23.23 10.23
CA PRO A 97 -16.21 24.22 10.11
C PRO A 97 -15.78 24.48 8.67
N VAL A 98 -15.43 25.72 8.39
CA VAL A 98 -14.82 26.14 7.11
C VAL A 98 -13.32 26.20 7.30
N VAL A 99 -12.61 25.33 6.59
CA VAL A 99 -11.14 25.32 6.52
C VAL A 99 -10.72 26.13 5.32
N SER A 100 -9.78 27.06 5.52
CA SER A 100 -9.25 27.94 4.48
C SER A 100 -7.75 27.84 4.38
N PHE A 101 -7.23 28.08 3.18
CA PHE A 101 -5.81 28.04 2.88
C PHE A 101 -5.34 29.39 2.37
N GLU A 102 -4.19 29.84 2.85
CA GLU A 102 -3.61 31.13 2.47
C GLU A 102 -2.09 31.02 2.32
N GLU A 103 -1.55 31.82 1.41
CA GLU A 103 -0.12 31.99 1.28
C GLU A 103 0.33 33.17 2.15
N ARG A 104 1.32 32.95 3.02
CA ARG A 104 2.02 34.03 3.76
C ARG A 104 3.52 33.76 3.67
N ASP A 105 4.29 34.74 3.22
CA ASP A 105 5.74 34.62 3.04
C ASP A 105 6.18 33.37 2.22
N LYS A 106 5.43 33.07 1.15
CA LYS A 106 5.61 31.86 0.31
C LYS A 106 5.42 30.52 1.03
N GLN A 107 4.77 30.54 2.19
CA GLN A 107 4.41 29.35 2.95
C GLN A 107 2.90 29.16 2.91
N LEU A 108 2.46 27.91 2.87
CA LEU A 108 1.05 27.57 2.97
C LEU A 108 0.62 27.54 4.43
N TRP A 109 -0.48 28.21 4.73
CA TRP A 109 -1.12 28.21 6.04
C TRP A 109 -2.55 27.71 5.92
N MET A 110 -3.00 27.01 6.96
CA MET A 110 -4.34 26.47 7.07
C MET A 110 -5.04 27.10 8.28
N THR A 111 -6.26 27.58 8.09
CA THR A 111 -7.09 28.25 9.10
C THR A 111 -8.48 27.65 9.15
N SER A 112 -9.18 27.84 10.27
CA SER A 112 -10.54 27.36 10.48
C SER A 112 -11.36 28.40 11.23
N ASN A 113 -12.62 28.59 10.85
CA ASN A 113 -13.52 29.46 11.61
C ASN A 113 -13.87 28.91 13.01
N ALA A 114 -13.53 27.65 13.30
CA ALA A 114 -13.73 27.00 14.59
C ALA A 114 -12.45 26.97 15.46
N TYR A 115 -11.36 27.60 15.03
CA TYR A 115 -10.10 27.65 15.77
C TYR A 115 -9.34 28.96 15.51
N PRO A 116 -8.94 29.71 16.55
CA PRO A 116 -8.42 31.06 16.39
C PRO A 116 -7.01 31.15 15.79
N GLU A 117 -6.23 30.07 15.81
CA GLU A 117 -4.85 30.07 15.33
C GLU A 117 -4.72 29.48 13.92
N SER A 118 -3.67 29.91 13.21
CA SER A 118 -3.30 29.36 11.91
C SER A 118 -2.24 28.27 12.08
N MET A 119 -2.33 27.22 11.29
CA MET A 119 -1.34 26.15 11.25
C MET A 119 -0.50 26.29 10.00
N ARG A 120 0.83 26.35 10.15
CA ARG A 120 1.75 26.27 9.01
C ARG A 120 1.75 24.85 8.48
N ILE A 121 1.67 24.69 7.17
CA ILE A 121 1.85 23.40 6.51
C ILE A 121 3.28 23.33 6.00
N GLU A 122 4.02 22.30 6.42
CA GLU A 122 5.37 22.05 5.94
C GLU A 122 5.37 21.14 4.71
N TRP A 123 4.49 20.14 4.71
CA TRP A 123 4.57 19.02 3.79
C TRP A 123 3.21 18.65 3.20
N MET A 124 3.25 18.03 2.03
CA MET A 124 2.10 17.40 1.39
C MET A 124 2.39 15.91 1.22
N PHE A 125 1.52 15.05 1.73
CA PHE A 125 1.50 13.64 1.38
C PHE A 125 0.69 13.39 0.12
N GLY A 126 1.26 12.64 -0.81
CA GLY A 126 0.62 12.20 -2.05
C GLY A 126 1.12 12.97 -3.28
N SER A 127 1.27 12.25 -4.39
CA SER A 127 1.76 12.78 -5.67
C SER A 127 0.74 13.65 -6.42
N GLY A 128 -0.49 13.76 -5.92
CA GLY A 128 -1.59 14.42 -6.62
C GLY A 128 -2.20 13.62 -7.78
N GLN A 129 -1.79 12.36 -7.99
CA GLN A 129 -2.53 11.47 -8.91
C GLN A 129 -3.90 11.07 -8.36
N HIS A 130 -4.02 10.98 -7.03
CA HIS A 130 -5.28 10.68 -6.34
C HIS A 130 -5.63 11.73 -5.30
N ALA A 131 -4.65 12.20 -4.53
CA ALA A 131 -4.85 13.26 -3.55
C ALA A 131 -3.52 13.92 -3.18
N MET A 132 -3.61 15.10 -2.55
CA MET A 132 -2.56 15.72 -1.76
C MET A 132 -3.14 16.13 -0.40
N THR A 133 -2.54 15.64 0.67
CA THR A 133 -2.99 15.90 2.04
C THR A 133 -1.98 16.80 2.76
N PRO A 134 -2.40 17.97 3.29
CA PRO A 134 -1.54 18.83 4.10
C PRO A 134 -1.07 18.14 5.37
N VAL A 135 0.19 18.36 5.73
CA VAL A 135 0.81 17.82 6.94
C VAL A 135 1.54 18.94 7.66
N SER A 136 1.27 19.07 8.95
CA SER A 136 2.03 19.93 9.85
C SER A 136 2.78 19.10 10.89
N LEU A 137 4.01 19.47 11.19
CA LEU A 137 4.84 18.77 12.19
C LEU A 137 4.95 19.58 13.47
N PHE A 138 4.86 18.90 14.60
CA PHE A 138 5.09 19.48 15.92
C PHE A 138 5.97 18.57 16.77
N THR A 139 6.62 19.17 17.78
CA THR A 139 7.47 18.45 18.71
C THR A 139 6.77 18.34 20.06
N ASN A 140 6.66 17.12 20.56
CA ASN A 140 6.09 16.83 21.87
C ASN A 140 7.03 17.21 23.02
N PRO A 141 6.52 17.32 24.26
CA PRO A 141 7.35 17.59 25.43
C PRO A 141 8.47 16.58 25.67
N ASP A 142 8.29 15.33 25.21
CA ASP A 142 9.31 14.28 25.29
C ASP A 142 10.38 14.38 24.18
N GLY A 143 10.24 15.35 23.26
CA GLY A 143 11.15 15.59 22.15
C GLY A 143 10.78 14.86 20.86
N SER A 144 9.81 13.94 20.89
CA SER A 144 9.37 13.20 19.70
C SER A 144 8.64 14.10 18.70
N THR A 145 8.76 13.79 17.41
CA THR A 145 8.00 14.47 16.36
C THR A 145 6.70 13.73 16.08
N GLU A 146 5.62 14.50 16.06
CA GLU A 146 4.29 14.05 15.64
C GLU A 146 3.77 14.94 14.51
N LEU A 147 2.78 14.42 13.79
CA LEU A 147 2.15 15.13 12.70
C LEU A 147 0.67 15.42 12.98
N ILE A 148 0.17 16.50 12.39
CA ILE A 148 -1.25 16.72 12.19
C ILE A 148 -1.54 16.47 10.72
N GLU A 149 -2.40 15.49 10.45
CA GLU A 149 -2.95 15.23 9.12
C GLU A 149 -4.11 16.20 8.88
N GLY A 150 -3.99 17.06 7.87
CA GLY A 150 -4.99 18.07 7.56
C GLY A 150 -6.35 17.45 7.26
N SER A 151 -7.43 18.13 7.69
CA SER A 151 -8.82 17.66 7.51
C SER A 151 -9.35 17.84 6.08
N VAL A 152 -8.64 18.61 5.24
CA VAL A 152 -8.99 18.88 3.85
C VAL A 152 -7.81 18.56 2.93
N SER A 153 -8.04 17.69 1.95
CA SER A 153 -7.10 17.34 0.89
C SER A 153 -7.50 18.01 -0.43
N TRP A 154 -6.53 18.13 -1.32
CA TRP A 154 -6.77 18.39 -2.73
C TRP A 154 -6.90 17.08 -3.51
N PHE A 155 -7.80 17.05 -4.49
CA PHE A 155 -8.03 15.92 -5.39
C PHE A 155 -8.06 16.40 -6.84
N PRO A 156 -7.62 15.57 -7.81
CA PRO A 156 -7.80 15.87 -9.21
C PRO A 156 -9.30 15.84 -9.61
N PRO A 157 -9.70 16.60 -10.65
CA PRO A 157 -8.85 17.44 -11.49
C PRO A 157 -8.44 18.77 -10.84
N ASN A 158 -9.21 19.32 -9.89
CA ASN A 158 -8.82 20.50 -9.11
C ASN A 158 -9.81 20.83 -7.97
N VAL A 159 -10.16 19.87 -7.11
CA VAL A 159 -11.17 20.06 -6.07
C VAL A 159 -10.58 19.92 -4.67
N LEU A 160 -11.08 20.70 -3.72
CA LEU A 160 -10.85 20.44 -2.31
C LEU A 160 -11.95 19.53 -1.78
N GLY A 161 -11.59 18.63 -0.88
CA GLY A 161 -12.53 17.74 -0.22
C GLY A 161 -12.02 17.30 1.13
N ALA A 162 -12.90 16.72 1.94
CA ALA A 162 -12.46 16.18 3.23
C ALA A 162 -11.44 15.05 3.02
N THR A 163 -10.40 15.05 3.86
CA THR A 163 -9.36 14.01 3.86
C THR A 163 -10.01 12.66 4.19
N PRO A 164 -9.70 11.57 3.46
CA PRO A 164 -10.31 10.27 3.71
C PRO A 164 -10.01 9.78 5.13
N GLY A 165 -11.06 9.65 5.94
CA GLY A 165 -10.97 9.23 7.34
C GLY A 165 -10.84 10.36 8.36
N ALA A 166 -10.82 11.61 7.92
CA ALA A 166 -11.03 12.75 8.80
C ALA A 166 -12.43 12.70 9.45
N ASP A 167 -12.55 13.30 10.63
CA ASP A 167 -13.83 13.48 11.30
C ASP A 167 -14.71 14.47 10.53
N LEU A 168 -15.69 13.93 9.80
CA LEU A 168 -16.63 14.70 9.00
C LEU A 168 -17.75 15.35 9.84
N THR A 169 -17.79 15.12 11.15
CA THR A 169 -18.84 15.69 12.01
C THR A 169 -18.56 17.13 12.45
N GLY A 170 -17.37 17.67 12.14
CA GLY A 170 -17.03 19.06 12.39
C GLY A 170 -16.49 19.34 13.79
N SER A 171 -15.51 18.52 14.23
CA SER A 171 -14.81 18.74 15.49
C SER A 171 -14.31 20.20 15.64
N PRO A 172 -14.61 20.89 16.76
CA PRO A 172 -14.15 22.26 16.99
C PRO A 172 -12.66 22.31 17.38
N GLY A 173 -12.12 23.52 17.45
CA GLY A 173 -10.74 23.75 17.88
C GLY A 173 -9.72 23.21 16.88
N ILE A 174 -8.52 22.86 17.34
CA ILE A 174 -7.42 22.37 16.48
C ILE A 174 -7.84 21.16 15.62
N ARG A 175 -8.78 20.33 16.11
CA ARG A 175 -9.30 19.17 15.36
C ARG A 175 -10.11 19.53 14.11
N SER A 176 -10.58 20.78 14.00
CA SER A 176 -11.18 21.28 12.75
C SER A 176 -10.15 21.40 11.62
N LEU A 177 -8.88 21.65 11.97
CA LEU A 177 -7.77 21.75 11.03
C LEU A 177 -7.21 20.37 10.65
N GLY A 178 -7.24 19.40 11.56
CA GLY A 178 -6.70 18.07 11.28
C GLY A 178 -6.65 17.13 12.49
N GLY A 179 -6.37 15.86 12.21
CA GLY A 179 -6.22 14.83 13.24
C GLY A 179 -4.76 14.69 13.67
N PRO A 180 -4.45 14.74 14.99
CA PRO A 180 -3.11 14.42 15.46
C PRO A 180 -2.83 12.92 15.27
N ILE A 181 -1.62 12.62 14.83
CA ILE A 181 -1.11 11.26 14.62
C ILE A 181 0.09 11.06 15.55
N ASP A 182 0.05 9.98 16.31
CA ASP A 182 1.11 9.67 17.28
C ASP A 182 2.48 9.44 16.61
N HIS A 183 3.54 9.45 17.42
CA HIS A 183 4.90 9.36 16.90
C HIS A 183 5.14 8.10 16.06
N ALA A 184 4.67 6.94 16.51
CA ALA A 184 4.88 5.68 15.80
C ALA A 184 4.24 5.73 14.41
N ARG A 185 2.97 6.16 14.32
CA ARG A 185 2.26 6.31 13.06
C ARG A 185 2.82 7.45 12.20
N THR A 186 3.35 8.51 12.80
CA THR A 186 4.09 9.57 12.09
C THR A 186 5.27 8.97 11.33
N MET A 187 6.07 8.12 11.99
CA MET A 187 7.21 7.45 11.34
C MET A 187 6.75 6.50 10.23
N GLU A 188 5.63 5.78 10.41
CA GLU A 188 5.03 4.93 9.36
C GLU A 188 4.58 5.74 8.13
N CYS A 189 3.90 6.87 8.35
CA CYS A 189 3.46 7.76 7.27
C CYS A 189 4.66 8.24 6.46
N PHE A 190 5.69 8.79 7.11
CA PHE A 190 6.88 9.22 6.39
C PHE A 190 7.62 8.05 5.73
N GLY A 191 7.66 6.86 6.34
CA GLY A 191 8.30 5.67 5.77
C GLY A 191 7.76 5.25 4.40
N CYS A 192 6.52 5.61 4.07
CA CYS A 192 5.92 5.38 2.76
C CYS A 192 6.09 6.57 1.78
N HIS A 193 6.47 7.73 2.30
CA HIS A 193 6.50 9.00 1.56
C HIS A 193 7.91 9.57 1.35
N VAL A 194 8.93 8.95 1.93
CA VAL A 194 10.32 9.37 1.84
C VAL A 194 11.25 8.22 1.50
N THR A 195 12.43 8.56 1.00
CA THR A 195 13.53 7.62 0.85
C THR A 195 14.32 7.54 2.14
N GLN A 196 14.54 8.70 2.77
CA GLN A 196 15.32 8.82 4.00
C GLN A 196 14.60 9.75 4.99
N LEU A 197 14.52 9.33 6.25
CA LEU A 197 13.91 10.08 7.34
C LEU A 197 14.85 10.14 8.56
N PRO A 198 15.88 11.00 8.52
CA PRO A 198 16.82 11.09 9.62
C PRO A 198 16.13 11.62 10.88
N HIS A 199 16.43 11.04 12.03
CA HIS A 199 15.84 11.43 13.31
C HIS A 199 16.81 11.22 14.48
N ASP A 200 16.69 12.04 15.51
CA ASP A 200 17.51 11.98 16.72
C ASP A 200 16.59 11.87 17.95
N GLY A 201 16.62 10.74 18.65
CA GLY A 201 15.79 10.52 19.84
C GLY A 201 14.30 10.71 19.58
N GLY A 202 13.80 10.31 18.41
CA GLY A 202 12.40 10.48 17.99
C GLY A 202 12.08 11.82 17.32
N ARG A 203 13.04 12.76 17.27
CA ARG A 203 12.87 14.05 16.58
C ARG A 203 13.29 13.95 15.12
N ILE A 204 12.39 14.22 14.18
CA ILE A 204 12.71 14.21 12.74
C ILE A 204 13.56 15.43 12.39
N ARG A 205 14.70 15.19 11.69
CA ARG A 205 15.54 16.23 11.09
C ARG A 205 15.01 16.60 9.71
N GLN A 206 14.06 17.51 9.68
CA GLN A 206 13.31 17.86 8.46
C GLN A 206 14.19 18.32 7.30
N GLN A 207 15.28 19.05 7.59
CA GLN A 207 16.20 19.56 6.57
C GLN A 207 17.02 18.47 5.86
N ASP A 208 17.10 17.27 6.45
CA ASP A 208 17.89 16.15 5.96
C ASP A 208 17.01 15.07 5.31
N ILE A 209 15.70 15.31 5.15
CA ILE A 209 14.76 14.38 4.52
C ILE A 209 15.09 14.24 3.03
N ILE A 210 15.20 13.00 2.56
CA ILE A 210 15.18 12.70 1.13
C ILE A 210 13.75 12.33 0.73
N LYS A 211 13.09 13.27 0.07
CA LYS A 211 11.67 13.23 -0.32
C LYS A 211 11.40 12.16 -1.38
N GLY A 212 10.17 11.64 -1.40
CA GLY A 212 9.73 10.68 -2.41
C GLY A 212 10.29 9.28 -2.19
N VAL A 213 9.72 8.30 -2.89
CA VAL A 213 10.24 6.93 -2.97
C VAL A 213 11.22 6.86 -4.14
N SER A 214 12.53 6.77 -3.86
CA SER A 214 13.59 6.68 -4.86
C SER A 214 14.07 5.24 -5.08
N CYS A 215 15.08 5.07 -5.95
CA CYS A 215 15.63 3.77 -6.35
C CYS A 215 15.95 2.86 -5.15
N ASP A 216 16.60 3.40 -4.11
CA ASP A 216 17.09 2.61 -2.98
C ASP A 216 15.96 2.00 -2.13
N ARG A 217 14.73 2.56 -2.21
CA ARG A 217 13.55 1.98 -1.54
C ARG A 217 13.08 0.68 -2.16
N CYS A 218 13.32 0.48 -3.45
CA CYS A 218 12.95 -0.74 -4.17
C CYS A 218 14.18 -1.63 -4.47
N HIS A 219 15.36 -1.02 -4.54
CA HIS A 219 16.63 -1.65 -4.86
C HIS A 219 17.66 -1.34 -3.77
N PRO A 220 17.52 -1.94 -2.58
CA PRO A 220 18.42 -1.66 -1.48
C PRO A 220 19.85 -2.13 -1.80
N GLY A 221 20.84 -1.43 -1.24
CA GLY A 221 22.25 -1.77 -1.43
C GLY A 221 22.91 -1.07 -2.62
N GLY A 222 22.31 -0.01 -3.13
CA GLY A 222 22.85 0.78 -4.25
C GLY A 222 24.28 1.29 -3.98
N GLU A 223 24.60 1.72 -2.76
CA GLU A 223 25.95 2.17 -2.41
C GLU A 223 27.00 1.05 -2.56
N LYS A 224 26.71 -0.16 -2.04
CA LYS A 224 27.62 -1.31 -2.16
C LYS A 224 27.79 -1.71 -3.62
N HIS A 225 26.70 -1.70 -4.37
CA HIS A 225 26.72 -1.97 -5.80
C HIS A 225 27.63 -0.98 -6.54
N ILE A 226 27.41 0.32 -6.38
CA ILE A 226 28.21 1.34 -7.05
C ILE A 226 29.69 1.21 -6.67
N ALA A 227 30.01 1.03 -5.38
CA ALA A 227 31.39 0.88 -4.92
C ALA A 227 32.11 -0.34 -5.53
N ALA A 228 31.41 -1.45 -5.74
CA ALA A 228 31.94 -2.64 -6.40
C ALA A 228 32.19 -2.37 -7.90
N MET A 229 31.22 -1.75 -8.58
CA MET A 229 31.34 -1.40 -10.00
C MET A 229 32.50 -0.42 -10.26
N GLU A 230 32.71 0.57 -9.38
CA GLU A 230 33.84 1.52 -9.44
C GLU A 230 35.20 0.82 -9.28
N GLN A 231 35.24 -0.34 -8.61
CA GLN A 231 36.43 -1.18 -8.45
C GLN A 231 36.61 -2.19 -9.61
N GLY A 232 35.71 -2.19 -10.59
CA GLY A 232 35.70 -3.16 -11.69
C GLY A 232 35.21 -4.55 -11.27
N GLU A 233 34.53 -4.66 -10.13
CA GLU A 233 33.87 -5.88 -9.67
C GLU A 233 32.44 -5.96 -10.20
N GLU A 234 31.93 -7.18 -10.39
CA GLU A 234 30.53 -7.41 -10.73
C GLU A 234 29.75 -7.79 -9.47
N LEU A 235 28.93 -6.86 -8.99
CA LEU A 235 28.00 -7.10 -7.89
C LEU A 235 26.58 -6.74 -8.34
N SER A 236 25.67 -7.71 -8.41
CA SER A 236 24.27 -7.42 -8.69
C SER A 236 23.51 -6.98 -7.43
N ILE A 237 22.58 -6.05 -7.59
CA ILE A 237 21.49 -5.83 -6.63
C ILE A 237 20.41 -6.91 -6.78
N GLU A 238 19.56 -7.07 -5.76
CA GLU A 238 18.43 -8.01 -5.80
C GLU A 238 17.56 -7.77 -7.04
N LYS A 239 17.39 -8.81 -7.86
CA LYS A 239 16.57 -8.73 -9.06
C LYS A 239 15.15 -9.10 -8.72
N TRP A 240 14.22 -8.20 -9.03
CA TRP A 240 12.81 -8.43 -8.80
C TRP A 240 12.26 -9.62 -9.58
N SER A 241 12.87 -10.01 -10.70
CA SER A 241 12.51 -11.22 -11.46
C SER A 241 12.81 -12.52 -10.73
N GLU A 242 13.70 -12.50 -9.73
CA GLU A 242 14.11 -13.66 -8.93
C GLU A 242 13.24 -13.83 -7.68
N LEU A 243 12.44 -12.81 -7.31
CA LEU A 243 11.50 -12.87 -6.20
C LEU A 243 10.32 -13.79 -6.50
N SER A 244 9.82 -14.52 -5.49
CA SER A 244 8.51 -15.14 -5.59
C SER A 244 7.41 -14.08 -5.81
N PRO A 245 6.25 -14.44 -6.40
CA PRO A 245 5.14 -13.51 -6.56
C PRO A 245 4.70 -12.87 -5.24
N LEU A 246 4.70 -13.63 -4.14
CA LEU A 246 4.34 -13.14 -2.82
C LEU A 246 5.36 -12.14 -2.27
N GLU A 247 6.65 -12.42 -2.41
CA GLU A 247 7.69 -11.46 -2.02
C GLU A 247 7.58 -10.17 -2.83
N SER A 248 7.38 -10.28 -4.15
CA SER A 248 7.20 -9.14 -5.07
C SER A 248 6.04 -8.23 -4.64
N ILE A 249 4.83 -8.77 -4.42
CA ILE A 249 3.70 -7.95 -3.98
C ILE A 249 3.88 -7.40 -2.55
N ASN A 250 4.59 -8.13 -1.68
CA ASN A 250 4.87 -7.68 -0.32
C ASN A 250 5.86 -6.51 -0.29
N ARG A 251 6.84 -6.45 -1.22
CA ARG A 251 7.69 -5.26 -1.40
C ARG A 251 6.84 -4.01 -1.66
N CYS A 252 5.86 -4.10 -2.56
CA CYS A 252 4.91 -3.02 -2.82
C CYS A 252 4.02 -2.74 -1.58
N GLY A 253 3.64 -3.80 -0.87
CA GLY A 253 2.79 -3.77 0.30
C GLY A 253 3.43 -3.16 1.55
N GLU A 254 4.75 -2.89 1.57
CA GLU A 254 5.35 -2.06 2.62
C GLU A 254 4.67 -0.68 2.70
N CYS A 255 4.29 -0.12 1.55
CA CYS A 255 3.57 1.15 1.45
C CYS A 255 2.08 0.96 1.11
N HIS A 256 1.77 0.01 0.22
CA HIS A 256 0.41 -0.26 -0.24
C HIS A 256 -0.36 -1.29 0.61
N ARG A 257 0.17 -1.60 1.81
CA ARG A 257 -0.29 -2.62 2.77
C ARG A 257 -0.17 -4.06 2.27
N ARG A 258 0.07 -4.97 3.21
CA ARG A 258 0.19 -6.41 2.96
C ARG A 258 -1.01 -7.16 3.56
N ALA A 259 -1.34 -8.30 2.97
CA ALA A 259 -2.46 -9.13 3.46
C ALA A 259 -2.20 -9.71 4.87
N ASP A 260 -0.93 -9.98 5.21
CA ASP A 260 -0.52 -10.52 6.51
C ASP A 260 -0.66 -9.51 7.67
N GLN A 261 -0.91 -8.23 7.36
CA GLN A 261 -1.18 -7.17 8.33
C GLN A 261 -2.66 -7.08 8.73
N LEU A 262 -3.54 -7.86 8.08
CA LEU A 262 -4.98 -7.84 8.31
C LEU A 262 -5.47 -9.14 8.93
N THR A 263 -6.48 -9.03 9.80
CA THR A 263 -7.17 -10.19 10.34
C THR A 263 -8.05 -10.86 9.29
N ALA A 264 -8.40 -12.13 9.51
CA ALA A 264 -9.31 -12.85 8.61
C ALA A 264 -10.68 -12.15 8.45
N SER A 265 -11.18 -11.48 9.49
CA SER A 265 -12.42 -10.70 9.41
C SER A 265 -12.29 -9.37 8.66
N GLU A 266 -11.07 -8.83 8.55
CA GLU A 266 -10.79 -7.65 7.75
C GLU A 266 -10.57 -7.98 6.27
N LEU A 267 -10.15 -9.21 5.96
CA LEU A 267 -10.03 -9.75 4.61
C LEU A 267 -11.39 -10.25 4.10
N SER A 268 -12.33 -9.33 3.91
CA SER A 268 -13.69 -9.64 3.42
C SER A 268 -13.98 -8.90 2.11
N PRO A 269 -14.56 -9.57 1.10
CA PRO A 269 -14.85 -8.96 -0.20
C PRO A 269 -15.93 -7.88 -0.12
N GLU A 270 -16.72 -7.85 0.96
CA GLU A 270 -17.73 -6.84 1.26
C GLU A 270 -17.12 -5.55 1.81
N ARG A 271 -15.82 -5.53 2.15
CA ARG A 271 -15.14 -4.34 2.69
C ARG A 271 -14.53 -3.50 1.56
N PRO A 272 -15.21 -2.43 1.09
CA PRO A 272 -14.71 -1.64 -0.04
C PRO A 272 -13.40 -0.92 0.26
N VAL A 273 -13.09 -0.64 1.53
CA VAL A 273 -11.85 0.03 1.94
C VAL A 273 -10.59 -0.73 1.50
N LEU A 274 -10.68 -2.05 1.28
CA LEU A 274 -9.57 -2.87 0.78
C LEU A 274 -9.09 -2.46 -0.62
N VAL A 275 -9.91 -1.74 -1.40
CA VAL A 275 -9.50 -1.17 -2.70
C VAL A 275 -8.30 -0.22 -2.58
N ARG A 276 -8.06 0.35 -1.39
CA ARG A 276 -6.86 1.18 -1.09
C ARG A 276 -5.57 0.36 -1.08
N PHE A 277 -5.68 -0.95 -0.90
CA PHE A 277 -4.58 -1.84 -0.60
C PHE A 277 -4.42 -2.87 -1.72
N ALA A 278 -3.89 -2.42 -2.86
CA ALA A 278 -3.80 -3.24 -4.06
C ALA A 278 -3.09 -4.60 -3.86
N PRO A 279 -1.97 -4.70 -3.10
CA PRO A 279 -1.34 -5.98 -2.81
C PRO A 279 -2.22 -6.94 -1.99
N VAL A 280 -3.07 -6.41 -1.09
CA VAL A 280 -4.04 -7.22 -0.34
C VAL A 280 -5.04 -7.86 -1.30
N GLY A 281 -5.63 -7.07 -2.20
CA GLY A 281 -6.56 -7.59 -3.19
C GLY A 281 -5.92 -8.60 -4.14
N MET A 282 -4.70 -8.28 -4.60
CA MET A 282 -3.93 -9.18 -5.46
C MET A 282 -3.67 -10.53 -4.79
N ALA A 283 -3.21 -10.53 -3.54
CA ALA A 283 -2.98 -11.74 -2.75
C ALA A 283 -4.23 -12.62 -2.58
N MET A 284 -5.42 -12.02 -2.69
CA MET A 284 -6.71 -12.71 -2.56
C MET A 284 -7.34 -13.12 -3.89
N SER A 285 -6.71 -12.77 -5.00
CA SER A 285 -7.19 -13.07 -6.33
C SER A 285 -6.94 -14.52 -6.70
N ALA A 286 -7.92 -15.18 -7.32
CA ALA A 286 -7.81 -16.60 -7.67
C ALA A 286 -6.65 -16.89 -8.64
N CYS A 287 -6.34 -15.96 -9.55
CA CYS A 287 -5.19 -16.07 -10.45
C CYS A 287 -3.86 -16.07 -9.69
N PHE A 288 -3.73 -15.24 -8.64
CA PHE A 288 -2.55 -15.18 -7.79
C PHE A 288 -2.41 -16.45 -6.94
N LEU A 289 -3.50 -16.88 -6.28
CA LEU A 289 -3.50 -18.04 -5.38
C LEU A 289 -3.24 -19.38 -6.11
N LYS A 290 -3.56 -19.46 -7.40
CA LYS A 290 -3.43 -20.68 -8.21
C LYS A 290 -2.23 -20.67 -9.16
N GLN A 291 -1.44 -19.59 -9.20
CA GLN A 291 -0.36 -19.46 -10.19
C GLN A 291 0.68 -20.59 -10.07
N ASP A 292 0.99 -21.03 -8.86
CA ASP A 292 1.93 -22.13 -8.61
C ASP A 292 1.38 -23.52 -9.01
N SER A 293 0.06 -23.60 -9.24
CA SER A 293 -0.60 -24.83 -9.70
C SER A 293 -0.57 -24.99 -11.22
N VAL A 294 -0.11 -23.99 -11.96
CA VAL A 294 0.05 -24.04 -13.42
C VAL A 294 1.45 -24.59 -13.73
N PRO A 295 1.58 -25.76 -14.40
CA PRO A 295 2.88 -26.38 -14.64
C PRO A 295 3.87 -25.47 -15.38
N GLU A 296 5.14 -25.55 -14.99
CA GLU A 296 6.23 -24.87 -15.70
C GLU A 296 6.28 -25.28 -17.18
N GLY A 297 6.34 -24.29 -18.06
CA GLY A 297 6.33 -24.47 -19.52
C GLY A 297 6.30 -23.10 -20.21
N PRO A 298 6.13 -23.01 -21.55
CA PRO A 298 6.04 -21.73 -22.26
C PRO A 298 4.82 -20.87 -21.86
N HIS A 299 4.04 -21.32 -20.87
CA HIS A 299 2.81 -20.73 -20.36
C HIS A 299 2.79 -20.59 -18.83
N SER A 300 3.90 -20.84 -18.12
CA SER A 300 4.00 -20.49 -16.70
C SER A 300 4.04 -18.98 -16.57
N PHE A 301 2.94 -18.41 -16.09
CA PHE A 301 2.79 -16.96 -15.99
C PHE A 301 2.95 -16.54 -14.54
N ARG A 302 3.98 -15.72 -14.29
CA ARG A 302 4.17 -15.03 -13.01
C ARG A 302 3.13 -13.91 -12.91
N MET A 303 2.32 -13.93 -11.85
CA MET A 303 1.30 -12.93 -11.57
C MET A 303 1.65 -12.13 -10.32
N ASP A 304 2.16 -10.92 -10.53
CA ASP A 304 2.48 -9.95 -9.48
C ASP A 304 2.19 -8.52 -9.95
N CYS A 305 2.64 -7.50 -9.21
CA CYS A 305 2.44 -6.10 -9.60
C CYS A 305 3.11 -5.77 -10.94
N LEU A 306 4.27 -6.37 -11.21
CA LEU A 306 5.12 -6.08 -12.38
C LEU A 306 4.57 -6.70 -13.67
N THR A 307 3.67 -7.67 -13.56
CA THR A 307 2.90 -8.19 -14.70
C THR A 307 2.15 -7.07 -15.44
N CYS A 308 1.61 -6.12 -14.67
CA CYS A 308 0.72 -5.06 -15.17
C CYS A 308 1.32 -3.66 -15.08
N HIS A 309 2.24 -3.40 -14.15
CA HIS A 309 2.77 -2.07 -13.89
C HIS A 309 4.29 -2.01 -14.04
N ASP A 310 4.76 -0.98 -14.73
CA ASP A 310 6.15 -0.57 -14.64
C ASP A 310 6.29 0.41 -13.47
N PRO A 311 7.00 0.07 -12.38
CA PRO A 311 7.14 0.92 -11.21
C PRO A 311 7.99 2.18 -11.50
N HIS A 312 8.70 2.21 -12.63
CA HIS A 312 9.49 3.35 -13.05
C HIS A 312 8.69 4.39 -13.83
N LYS A 313 7.40 4.17 -14.10
CA LYS A 313 6.58 5.05 -14.93
C LYS A 313 5.25 5.36 -14.28
N PRO A 314 4.57 6.44 -14.70
CA PRO A 314 3.14 6.58 -14.43
C PRO A 314 2.38 5.33 -14.90
N ALA A 315 1.40 4.89 -14.12
CA ALA A 315 0.56 3.76 -14.52
C ALA A 315 -0.16 4.04 -15.85
N GLU A 316 -0.24 3.01 -16.69
CA GLU A 316 -1.01 3.04 -17.93
C GLU A 316 -2.50 3.32 -17.63
N LYS A 317 -3.19 3.99 -18.55
CA LYS A 317 -4.61 4.37 -18.41
C LYS A 317 -5.51 3.64 -19.41
N SER A 318 -4.93 3.03 -20.45
CA SER A 318 -5.64 2.24 -21.46
C SER A 318 -6.21 0.97 -20.85
N LYS A 319 -7.53 0.76 -21.02
CA LYS A 319 -8.17 -0.51 -20.68
C LYS A 319 -7.61 -1.64 -21.53
N GLU A 320 -7.33 -1.37 -22.81
CA GLU A 320 -6.85 -2.34 -23.79
C GLU A 320 -5.52 -2.97 -23.36
N PHE A 321 -4.60 -2.14 -22.85
CA PHE A 321 -3.33 -2.62 -22.29
C PHE A 321 -3.54 -3.65 -21.18
N TYR A 322 -4.44 -3.38 -20.23
CA TYR A 322 -4.72 -4.30 -19.12
C TYR A 322 -5.52 -5.53 -19.57
N ILE A 323 -6.45 -5.38 -20.51
CA ILE A 323 -7.18 -6.51 -21.12
C ILE A 323 -6.19 -7.46 -21.80
N GLU A 324 -5.17 -6.96 -22.48
CA GLU A 324 -4.13 -7.78 -23.09
C GLU A 324 -3.39 -8.63 -22.04
N LYS A 325 -3.09 -8.08 -20.85
CA LYS A 325 -2.53 -8.85 -19.73
C LYS A 325 -3.44 -10.00 -19.31
N CYS A 326 -4.75 -9.75 -19.21
CA CYS A 326 -5.71 -10.81 -18.89
C CYS A 326 -5.70 -11.91 -19.96
N LEU A 327 -5.69 -11.54 -21.24
CA LEU A 327 -5.76 -12.46 -22.38
C LEU A 327 -4.49 -13.32 -22.57
N GLN A 328 -3.37 -12.96 -21.94
CA GLN A 328 -2.17 -13.82 -21.91
C GLN A 328 -2.45 -15.17 -21.24
N CYS A 329 -3.38 -15.20 -20.26
CA CYS A 329 -3.84 -16.42 -19.60
C CYS A 329 -5.28 -16.80 -19.97
N HIS A 330 -6.17 -15.84 -20.20
CA HIS A 330 -7.59 -16.07 -20.51
C HIS A 330 -7.91 -16.05 -22.01
N GLY A 331 -6.90 -16.10 -22.88
CA GLY A 331 -7.09 -16.11 -24.34
C GLY A 331 -7.70 -17.42 -24.86
N PRO A 332 -8.27 -17.41 -26.08
CA PRO A 332 -9.00 -18.56 -26.65
C PRO A 332 -8.15 -19.83 -26.78
N GLU A 333 -6.82 -19.71 -26.91
CA GLU A 333 -5.91 -20.85 -27.02
C GLU A 333 -5.47 -21.42 -25.64
N LYS A 334 -5.89 -20.77 -24.54
CA LYS A 334 -5.49 -21.09 -23.17
C LYS A 334 -6.60 -21.89 -22.47
N HIS A 335 -6.68 -23.17 -22.82
CA HIS A 335 -7.70 -24.15 -22.40
C HIS A 335 -7.73 -24.49 -20.89
N GLN A 336 -7.02 -23.76 -20.03
CA GLN A 336 -6.91 -24.04 -18.58
C GLN A 336 -7.71 -23.06 -17.70
N VAL A 337 -8.43 -22.12 -18.30
CA VAL A 337 -9.17 -21.09 -17.57
C VAL A 337 -10.64 -21.10 -17.97
N SER A 338 -11.52 -20.81 -17.01
CA SER A 338 -12.96 -20.81 -17.22
C SER A 338 -13.35 -19.84 -18.34
N GLU A 339 -14.13 -20.32 -19.31
CA GLU A 339 -14.69 -19.49 -20.36
C GLU A 339 -15.58 -18.39 -19.76
N CYS A 340 -15.43 -17.17 -20.26
CA CYS A 340 -16.29 -16.06 -19.88
C CYS A 340 -17.70 -16.31 -20.46
N THR A 341 -18.69 -16.46 -19.59
CA THR A 341 -20.09 -16.73 -19.98
C THR A 341 -20.89 -15.47 -20.30
N SER A 342 -20.27 -14.28 -20.20
CA SER A 342 -20.92 -13.01 -20.49
C SER A 342 -21.14 -12.81 -22.00
N ALA A 343 -22.36 -12.41 -22.37
CA ALA A 343 -22.68 -11.97 -23.73
C ALA A 343 -22.15 -10.56 -24.06
N ILE A 344 -21.79 -9.79 -23.03
CA ILE A 344 -21.07 -8.51 -23.14
C ILE A 344 -19.61 -8.89 -23.39
N THR A 345 -19.12 -8.49 -24.57
CA THR A 345 -17.98 -9.07 -25.29
C THR A 345 -16.73 -9.44 -24.47
N SER A 346 -15.92 -10.35 -25.03
CA SER A 346 -14.59 -10.80 -24.56
C SER A 346 -13.51 -9.70 -24.34
N ARG A 347 -13.89 -8.43 -24.35
CA ARG A 347 -13.02 -7.26 -24.22
C ARG A 347 -13.38 -6.33 -23.04
N GLU A 348 -14.33 -6.68 -22.18
CA GLU A 348 -14.73 -5.83 -21.04
C GLU A 348 -14.45 -6.49 -19.69
N CYS A 349 -13.27 -7.10 -19.53
CA CYS A 349 -12.89 -7.84 -18.33
C CYS A 349 -12.91 -6.97 -17.06
N LEU A 350 -12.43 -5.72 -17.16
CA LEU A 350 -12.16 -4.86 -16.02
C LEU A 350 -13.44 -4.38 -15.32
N GLU A 351 -14.58 -4.27 -16.02
CA GLU A 351 -15.81 -3.74 -15.42
C GLU A 351 -16.38 -4.69 -14.37
N CYS A 352 -16.26 -6.00 -14.58
CA CYS A 352 -16.71 -7.00 -13.62
C CYS A 352 -15.59 -7.47 -12.69
N HIS A 353 -14.36 -7.62 -13.20
CA HIS A 353 -13.27 -8.25 -12.46
C HIS A 353 -12.40 -7.28 -11.66
N MET A 354 -12.27 -6.03 -12.09
CA MET A 354 -11.45 -4.99 -11.45
C MET A 354 -12.16 -3.63 -11.48
N PRO A 355 -13.42 -3.54 -10.99
CA PRO A 355 -14.19 -2.31 -11.12
C PRO A 355 -13.52 -1.16 -10.37
N THR A 356 -13.75 0.06 -10.87
CA THR A 356 -13.46 1.26 -10.09
C THR A 356 -14.48 1.40 -8.96
N VAL A 357 -13.99 1.53 -7.73
CA VAL A 357 -14.79 1.72 -6.51
C VAL A 357 -14.60 3.15 -6.02
N SER A 358 -15.71 3.85 -5.76
CA SER A 358 -15.67 5.17 -5.11
C SER A 358 -15.52 4.97 -3.61
N LEU A 359 -14.47 5.57 -3.02
CA LEU A 359 -14.26 5.60 -1.57
C LEU A 359 -14.83 6.87 -0.94
N THR A 360 -14.74 7.97 -1.68
CA THR A 360 -15.39 9.24 -1.39
C THR A 360 -15.92 9.82 -2.70
N ASP A 361 -16.55 10.98 -2.67
CA ASP A 361 -16.98 11.69 -3.88
C ASP A 361 -15.78 12.05 -4.79
N ASN A 362 -14.61 12.26 -4.19
CA ASN A 362 -13.40 12.74 -4.88
C ASN A 362 -12.30 11.68 -5.02
N LEU A 363 -12.47 10.49 -4.42
CA LEU A 363 -11.48 9.42 -4.46
C LEU A 363 -12.09 8.13 -5.02
N LYS A 364 -11.59 7.73 -6.18
CA LYS A 364 -11.95 6.49 -6.88
C LYS A 364 -10.70 5.68 -7.13
N LEU A 365 -10.74 4.39 -6.84
CA LEU A 365 -9.61 3.47 -7.01
C LEU A 365 -10.08 2.19 -7.69
N THR A 366 -9.18 1.54 -8.43
CA THR A 366 -9.44 0.25 -9.09
C THR A 366 -9.32 -0.89 -8.08
N ASP A 367 -10.31 -1.78 -8.03
CA ASP A 367 -10.25 -2.99 -7.20
C ASP A 367 -9.23 -3.98 -7.79
N HIS A 368 -8.18 -4.24 -7.03
CA HIS A 368 -7.14 -5.22 -7.39
C HIS A 368 -7.45 -6.62 -6.82
N TRP A 369 -8.58 -6.80 -6.13
CA TRP A 369 -9.09 -8.12 -5.81
C TRP A 369 -9.90 -8.66 -6.99
N ILE A 370 -9.18 -9.30 -7.92
CA ILE A 370 -9.66 -9.78 -9.20
C ILE A 370 -10.68 -10.89 -9.02
N ARG A 371 -11.96 -10.54 -9.14
CA ARG A 371 -13.11 -11.44 -9.02
C ARG A 371 -14.34 -10.80 -9.65
N ILE A 372 -15.32 -11.59 -10.06
CA ILE A 372 -16.59 -11.06 -10.52
C ILE A 372 -17.29 -10.37 -9.34
N ARG A 373 -17.44 -9.05 -9.40
CA ARG A 373 -18.38 -8.31 -8.55
C ARG A 373 -19.74 -8.23 -9.24
N THR A 374 -20.81 -8.53 -8.53
CA THR A 374 -22.16 -8.20 -8.98
C THR A 374 -22.51 -6.79 -8.53
N SER A 375 -23.43 -6.11 -9.22
CA SER A 375 -23.81 -4.72 -8.90
C SER A 375 -24.41 -4.56 -7.49
N SER A 376 -24.86 -5.65 -6.86
CA SER A 376 -25.29 -5.69 -5.45
C SER A 376 -24.13 -5.64 -4.44
N ASP A 377 -22.88 -5.80 -4.89
CA ASP A 377 -21.68 -5.85 -4.05
C ASP A 377 -20.92 -4.51 -4.01
N LEU A 378 -21.46 -3.46 -4.63
CA LEU A 378 -20.93 -2.10 -4.54
C LEU A 378 -21.62 -1.37 -3.38
N PRO A 379 -20.89 -1.03 -2.30
CA PRO A 379 -21.50 -0.34 -1.19
C PRO A 379 -21.96 1.07 -1.60
N ALA A 380 -23.03 1.53 -0.98
CA ALA A 380 -23.42 2.93 -1.07
C ALA A 380 -22.29 3.81 -0.50
N ALA A 381 -22.08 4.99 -1.07
CA ALA A 381 -21.03 5.94 -0.66
C ALA A 381 -20.99 6.23 0.87
N SER A 382 -22.12 6.01 1.57
CA SER A 382 -22.28 6.22 3.01
C SER A 382 -21.66 5.16 3.93
N GLU A 383 -21.28 3.98 3.42
CA GLU A 383 -20.70 2.88 4.25
C GLU A 383 -19.17 2.92 4.34
N LEU A 384 -18.54 3.94 3.74
CA LEU A 384 -17.10 4.06 3.56
C LEU A 384 -16.39 4.89 4.64
N ALA A 385 -17.13 5.41 5.62
CA ALA A 385 -16.53 6.04 6.79
C ALA A 385 -15.70 5.00 7.55
N PRO A 386 -14.42 5.25 7.86
CA PRO A 386 -13.67 4.35 8.70
C PRO A 386 -14.37 4.26 10.05
N ASN A 387 -14.57 3.03 10.51
CA ASN A 387 -15.02 2.75 11.85
C ASN A 387 -13.95 3.33 12.79
N PRO A 388 -14.27 4.31 13.65
CA PRO A 388 -13.30 4.83 14.59
C PRO A 388 -13.21 3.80 15.72
N LYS A 389 -12.24 2.90 15.64
CA LYS A 389 -11.85 2.12 16.81
C LYS A 389 -10.33 2.19 17.00
N PRO A 390 -9.92 2.30 18.29
CA PRO A 390 -8.74 3.06 18.75
C PRO A 390 -7.40 2.51 18.28
#